data_AF-A0A524L918-F1
#
_entry.id   AF-A0A524L918-F1
#
_cell.length_a   1.000
_cell.length_b   1.000
_cell.length_c   1.000
_cell.angle_alpha   90.00
_cell.angle_beta   90.00
_cell.angle_gamma   90.00
#
_symmetry.space_group_name_H-M   'P 1'
#
loop_
_entity.id
_entity.type
_entity.pdbx_description
1 polymer ?
#
loop_
_entity_poly.entity_id
_entity_poly.type
_entity_poly.pdbx_seq_one_letter_code
_entity_poly.pdbx_strand_id
1 'polypeptide(L)'
;MPNNYDLGTMTVFSHGVEKLTQALGIPDDRFDDLIQLARSAWEHEDTISESIEYLAQNASGSELVLALVFFGRIWEDNQDDDEEEE
;
A
#
# COMPACT_ATOMS: atom_id res chain seq x y z
N MET A 1 -6.63 10.25 -12.52
CA MET A 1 -6.15 9.05 -11.83
C MET A 1 -4.68 8.89 -12.19
N PRO A 2 -3.76 8.66 -11.24
CA PRO A 2 -2.39 8.32 -11.59
C PRO A 2 -2.42 7.04 -12.43
N ASN A 3 -1.74 7.04 -13.57
CA ASN A 3 -1.77 5.91 -14.51
C ASN A 3 -0.80 4.77 -14.12
N ASN A 4 0.02 5.01 -13.09
CA ASN A 4 1.12 4.17 -12.63
C ASN A 4 1.14 4.18 -11.09
N TYR A 5 1.27 3.01 -10.49
CA TYR A 5 1.52 2.82 -9.05
C TYR A 5 2.89 2.18 -8.87
N ASP A 6 3.76 2.81 -8.11
CA ASP A 6 5.08 2.26 -7.86
C ASP A 6 5.09 1.40 -6.58
N LEU A 7 5.35 0.11 -6.74
CA LEU A 7 5.65 -0.83 -5.64
C LEU A 7 7.17 -1.00 -5.48
N GLY A 8 7.94 -0.09 -6.09
CA GLY A 8 9.39 0.12 -6.20
C GLY A 8 10.27 -1.03 -6.69
N THR A 9 9.83 -2.29 -6.57
CA THR A 9 10.36 -3.37 -7.44
C THR A 9 9.50 -3.56 -8.69
N MET A 10 8.26 -3.05 -8.66
CA MET A 10 7.30 -3.20 -9.75
C MET A 10 6.44 -1.94 -9.87
N THR A 11 6.54 -1.26 -11.01
CA THR A 11 5.56 -0.24 -11.39
C THR A 11 4.35 -0.90 -12.03
N VAL A 12 3.20 -0.80 -11.38
CA VAL A 12 1.93 -1.30 -11.87
C VAL A 12 1.25 -0.21 -12.70
N PHE A 13 1.27 -0.39 -14.02
CA PHE A 13 0.45 0.40 -14.94
C PHE A 13 -1.03 0.04 -14.78
N SER A 14 -1.96 0.91 -15.15
CA SER A 14 -3.40 0.65 -15.05
C SER A 14 -3.85 -0.72 -15.60
N HIS A 15 -3.27 -1.17 -16.72
CA HIS A 15 -3.53 -2.51 -17.31
C HIS A 15 -2.89 -3.69 -16.55
N GLY A 16 -1.94 -3.41 -15.67
CA GLY A 16 -1.31 -4.36 -14.76
C GLY A 16 -2.06 -4.52 -13.44
N VAL A 17 -2.86 -3.52 -13.04
CA VAL A 17 -3.71 -3.57 -11.83
C VAL A 17 -4.68 -4.73 -11.92
N GLU A 18 -5.47 -4.80 -12.99
CA GLU A 18 -6.47 -5.88 -13.22
C GLU A 18 -5.84 -7.28 -13.23
N LYS A 19 -4.61 -7.42 -13.77
CA LYS A 19 -3.91 -8.70 -13.77
C LYS A 19 -3.43 -9.10 -12.38
N LEU A 20 -2.98 -8.11 -11.60
CA LEU A 20 -2.50 -8.32 -10.24
C LEU A 20 -3.65 -8.67 -9.29
N THR A 21 -4.74 -7.91 -9.34
CA THR A 21 -5.96 -8.17 -8.57
C THR A 21 -6.54 -9.54 -8.92
N GLN A 22 -6.63 -9.89 -10.22
CA GLN A 22 -7.06 -11.21 -10.66
C GLN A 22 -6.16 -12.34 -10.15
N ALA A 23 -4.83 -12.18 -10.21
CA ALA A 23 -3.89 -13.20 -9.74
C ALA A 23 -3.99 -13.42 -8.22
N LEU A 24 -4.30 -12.35 -7.47
CA LEU A 24 -4.44 -12.37 -6.01
C LEU A 24 -5.85 -12.71 -5.53
N GLY A 25 -6.82 -12.82 -6.45
CA GLY A 25 -8.23 -13.04 -6.16
C GLY A 25 -8.90 -11.84 -5.47
N ILE A 26 -8.35 -10.63 -5.67
CA ILE A 26 -8.84 -9.37 -5.12
C ILE A 26 -9.80 -8.74 -6.16
N PRO A 27 -10.96 -8.21 -5.75
CA PRO A 27 -11.82 -7.44 -6.66
C PRO A 27 -11.10 -6.18 -7.19
N ASP A 28 -11.27 -5.86 -8.48
CA ASP A 28 -10.54 -4.76 -9.13
C ASP A 28 -10.80 -3.39 -8.48
N ASP A 29 -12.02 -3.18 -7.96
CA ASP A 29 -12.44 -1.97 -7.24
C ASP A 29 -11.76 -1.80 -5.88
N ARG A 30 -11.20 -2.87 -5.31
CA ARG A 30 -10.53 -2.85 -4.00
C ARG A 30 -9.10 -2.35 -4.07
N PHE A 31 -8.50 -2.28 -5.25
CA PHE A 31 -7.08 -1.90 -5.36
C PHE A 31 -6.82 -0.48 -4.82
N ASP A 32 -7.62 0.49 -5.25
CA ASP A 32 -7.50 1.87 -4.79
C ASP A 32 -7.86 2.02 -3.29
N ASP A 33 -8.81 1.22 -2.81
CA ASP A 33 -9.16 1.16 -1.38
C ASP A 33 -7.97 0.69 -0.53
N LEU A 34 -7.18 -0.28 -1.02
CA LEU A 34 -6.02 -0.80 -0.30
C LEU A 34 -4.88 0.22 -0.24
N ILE A 35 -4.72 1.03 -1.28
CA ILE A 35 -3.78 2.15 -1.27
C ILE A 35 -4.21 3.19 -0.24
N GLN A 36 -5.50 3.55 -0.22
CA GLN A 36 -6.03 4.47 0.78
C GLN A 36 -5.89 3.91 2.19
N LEU A 37 -6.14 2.62 2.39
CA LEU A 37 -5.99 1.95 3.68
C LEU A 37 -4.53 2.03 4.18
N ALA A 38 -3.56 1.80 3.30
CA ALA A 38 -2.15 1.92 3.64
C ALA A 38 -1.74 3.36 4.00
N ARG A 39 -2.29 4.37 3.30
CA ARG A 39 -2.09 5.79 3.65
C ARG A 39 -2.71 6.12 5.00
N SER A 40 -3.92 5.65 5.26
CA SER A 40 -4.56 5.83 6.56
C SER A 40 -3.77 5.17 7.68
N ALA A 41 -3.22 3.97 7.47
CA ALA A 41 -2.38 3.31 8.46
C ALA A 41 -1.12 4.11 8.82
N TRP A 42 -0.52 4.78 7.84
CA TRP A 42 0.60 5.70 8.06
C TRP A 42 0.19 6.94 8.86
N GLU A 43 -0.99 7.51 8.58
CA GLU A 43 -1.51 8.69 9.27
C GLU A 43 -2.11 8.37 10.66
N HIS A 44 -2.44 7.10 10.93
CA HIS A 44 -3.28 6.74 12.08
C HIS A 44 -2.53 6.70 13.40
N GLU A 45 -1.26 6.27 13.42
CA GLU A 45 -0.63 5.80 14.66
C GLU A 45 0.84 6.21 14.80
N ASP A 46 1.28 6.36 16.05
CA ASP A 46 2.64 6.82 16.41
C ASP A 46 3.70 5.73 16.17
N THR A 47 3.30 4.45 16.11
CA THR A 47 4.21 3.33 15.94
C THR A 47 3.88 2.46 14.73
N ILE A 48 4.92 1.92 14.10
CA ILE A 48 4.81 0.95 13.00
C ILE A 48 3.94 -0.26 13.41
N SER A 49 4.04 -0.71 14.66
CA SER A 49 3.24 -1.82 15.17
C SER A 49 1.74 -1.53 15.14
N GLU A 50 1.33 -0.32 15.53
CA GLU A 50 -0.06 0.08 15.55
C GLU A 50 -0.59 0.29 14.12
N SER A 51 0.21 0.87 13.20
CA SER A 51 -0.14 0.93 11.78
C SER A 51 -0.34 -0.47 11.16
N ILE A 52 0.50 -1.45 11.51
CA ILE A 52 0.34 -2.84 11.07
C ILE A 52 -0.92 -3.47 11.66
N GLU A 53 -1.20 -3.21 12.95
CA GLU A 53 -2.42 -3.70 13.59
C GLU A 53 -3.67 -3.12 12.91
N TYR A 54 -3.67 -1.83 12.60
CA TYR A 54 -4.74 -1.17 11.85
C TYR A 54 -4.98 -1.85 10.49
N LEU A 55 -3.93 -2.17 9.74
CA LEU A 55 -4.05 -2.90 8.47
C LEU A 55 -4.66 -4.29 8.67
N ALA A 56 -4.21 -5.02 9.70
CA ALA A 56 -4.69 -6.36 10.02
C ALA A 56 -6.15 -6.39 10.51
N GLN A 57 -6.65 -5.30 11.10
CA GLN A 57 -8.05 -5.16 11.49
C GLN A 57 -8.98 -4.86 10.29
N ASN A 58 -8.45 -4.24 9.23
CA ASN A 58 -9.25 -3.72 8.11
C ASN A 58 -9.07 -4.50 6.79
N ALA A 59 -8.06 -5.37 6.70
CA ALA A 59 -7.82 -6.22 5.54
C ALA A 59 -7.42 -7.64 5.97
N SER A 60 -7.62 -8.62 5.08
CA SER A 60 -7.24 -10.01 5.35
C SER A 60 -6.77 -10.72 4.08
N GLY A 61 -6.10 -11.86 4.23
CA GLY A 61 -5.63 -12.66 3.10
C GLY A 61 -4.72 -11.87 2.14
N SER A 62 -4.96 -12.00 0.83
CA SER A 62 -4.19 -11.30 -0.20
C SER A 62 -4.31 -9.77 -0.11
N GLU A 63 -5.45 -9.25 0.34
CA GLU A 63 -5.66 -7.80 0.51
C GLU A 63 -4.72 -7.25 1.59
N LEU A 64 -4.57 -7.95 2.71
CA LEU A 64 -3.65 -7.56 3.79
C LEU A 64 -2.20 -7.55 3.30
N VAL A 65 -1.80 -8.59 2.55
CA VAL A 65 -0.44 -8.67 2.00
C VAL A 65 -0.17 -7.48 1.08
N LEU A 66 -1.11 -7.14 0.20
CA LEU A 66 -0.96 -6.03 -0.72
C LEU A 66 -0.97 -4.66 0.00
N ALA A 67 -1.82 -4.50 1.01
CA ALA A 67 -1.86 -3.31 1.86
C ALA A 67 -0.54 -3.10 2.63
N LEU A 68 0.08 -4.18 3.13
CA LEU A 68 1.39 -4.12 3.77
C LEU A 68 2.51 -3.72 2.79
N VAL A 69 2.44 -4.17 1.53
CA VAL A 69 3.39 -3.74 0.48
C VAL A 69 3.26 -2.24 0.21
N PHE A 70 2.03 -1.74 0.07
CA PHE A 70 1.81 -0.29 -0.09
C PHE A 70 2.26 0.50 1.14
N PHE A 71 2.00 0.00 2.34
CA PHE A 71 2.40 0.66 3.57
C PHE A 71 3.93 0.74 3.69
N GLY A 72 4.64 -0.37 3.43
CA GLY A 72 6.11 -0.37 3.41
C GLY A 72 6.69 0.60 2.40
N ARG A 73 6.02 0.80 1.26
CA ARG A 73 6.41 1.79 0.24
C ARG A 73 6.27 3.22 0.72
N ILE A 74 5.10 3.54 1.27
CA ILE A 74 4.85 4.86 1.85
C ILE A 74 5.89 5.15 2.94
N TRP A 75 6.21 4.15 3.76
CA TRP A 75 7.21 4.28 4.80
C TRP A 75 8.61 4.56 4.25
N GLU A 76 9.07 3.80 3.24
CA GLU A 76 10.35 4.06 2.55
C GLU A 76 10.40 5.48 1.95
N ASP A 77 9.36 5.87 1.21
CA ASP A 77 9.29 7.19 0.54
C ASP A 77 9.35 8.36 1.54
N ASN A 78 8.84 8.19 2.76
CA ASN A 78 8.87 9.24 3.79
C ASN A 78 10.19 9.25 4.59
N GLN A 79 10.97 8.17 4.61
CA GLN A 79 12.30 8.17 5.24
C GLN A 79 13.34 8.90 4.40
N ASP A 80 13.25 8.77 3.07
CA ASP A 80 14.16 9.45 2.15
C ASP A 80 13.99 11.00 2.20
N ASP A 81 12.78 11.50 2.50
CA ASP A 81 12.52 12.93 2.70
C ASP A 81 13.12 13.47 4.03
N ASP A 82 13.24 12.64 5.07
CA ASP A 82 13.86 13.03 6.36
C ASP A 82 15.40 13.02 6.31
N GLU A 83 16.03 12.23 5.44
CA GLU A 83 17.49 12.16 5.29
C GLU A 83 18.09 13.31 4.45
N GLU A 84 17.30 14.01 3.62
CA GLU A 84 17.76 15.17 2.82
C GLU A 84 17.73 16.52 3.58
N GLU A 85 17.17 16.56 4.80
CA GLU A 85 17.10 17.78 5.64
C GLU A 85 18.22 17.91 6.71
N GLU A 86 19.21 17.00 6.77
CA GLU A 86 20.40 17.11 7.66
C GLU A 86 21.68 17.67 7.01
#